data_AF-A0A521B4E3-F1
#
_entry.id   AF-A0A521B4E3-F1
#
_cell.length_a   1.000
_cell.length_b   1.000
_cell.length_c   1.000
_cell.angle_alpha   90.00
_cell.angle_beta   90.00
_cell.angle_gamma   90.00
#
_symmetry.space_group_name_H-M   'P 1'
#
loop_
_entity.id
_entity.type
_entity.pdbx_description
1 polymer ?
#
loop_
_entity_poly.entity_id
_entity_poly.type
_entity_poly.pdbx_seq_one_letter_code
_entity_poly.pdbx_strand_id
1 'polypeptide(L)'
;MDNNTDNQEYRFQPEQIDWKTMEKFGLNQEKLEKMNAMDSLLRGFKTNTLIPITINLGTAVSKMDVRLSLQTGDTGQVAVHLHGIRKEPNLNNTFLGHQFTDEDKKNLKESGNMGRVVDLVNLKTDEIIPSVISRDRLTNELVAYRAEYMKIPDEIKGIKLDEHQKQTLLEGRPLYLEGMTSKKGEPFDATVQFNADKRYVEFLFNTKPSQLQSQQQSQEQKTSNQQPQHTDKEAPKVFRGKELDDSQYEKFKAGQTIYIDGLTDAKGKAYQGYITFNKETSKTDFSFTHPNKLKEEAKPTVDHKTQTAVNTQGKTNEATKNLKEPLESKQQQPANKQQEDQQKKVRKPRGQKL
;
A
#
# COMPACT_ATOMS: atom_id res chain seq x y z
N MET A 1 -14.62 -13.24 10.44
CA MET A 1 -14.88 -14.41 9.59
C MET A 1 -13.57 -14.83 8.99
N ASP A 2 -13.29 -16.10 9.24
CA ASP A 2 -11.98 -16.69 9.28
C ASP A 2 -11.42 -16.84 7.87
N ASN A 3 -10.16 -16.44 7.71
CA ASN A 3 -9.46 -16.70 6.46
C ASN A 3 -9.44 -18.23 6.29
N ASN A 4 -9.89 -18.70 5.14
CA ASN A 4 -9.93 -20.11 4.74
C ASN A 4 -8.50 -20.69 4.57
N THR A 5 -7.75 -20.72 5.67
CA THR A 5 -6.46 -21.42 5.85
C THR A 5 -6.62 -22.63 6.76
N ASP A 6 -7.78 -22.80 7.42
CA ASP A 6 -7.97 -23.83 8.44
C ASP A 6 -8.14 -25.26 7.89
N ASN A 7 -8.37 -25.42 6.58
CA ASN A 7 -8.64 -26.75 6.00
C ASN A 7 -7.48 -27.32 5.16
N GLN A 8 -6.24 -26.95 5.46
CA GLN A 8 -5.09 -27.65 4.88
C GLN A 8 -4.64 -28.76 5.83
N GLU A 9 -5.03 -29.99 5.52
CA GLU A 9 -4.71 -31.18 6.30
C GLU A 9 -3.19 -31.29 6.57
N TYR A 10 -2.82 -31.79 7.76
CA TYR A 10 -1.42 -31.99 8.10
C TYR A 10 -0.76 -32.95 7.10
N ARG A 11 0.32 -32.48 6.47
CA ARG A 11 1.10 -33.27 5.52
C ARG A 11 2.06 -34.22 6.23
N PHE A 12 2.48 -33.87 7.44
CA PHE A 12 3.40 -34.62 8.26
C PHE A 12 2.81 -34.85 9.65
N GLN A 13 3.19 -35.97 10.26
CA GLN A 13 2.90 -36.27 11.66
C GLN A 13 4.14 -35.99 12.52
N PRO A 14 3.99 -35.58 13.79
CA PRO A 14 5.12 -35.32 14.68
C PRO A 14 6.11 -36.48 14.78
N GLU A 15 5.63 -37.72 14.72
CA GLU A 15 6.42 -38.95 14.85
C GLU A 15 7.33 -39.20 13.63
N GLN A 16 7.05 -38.55 12.49
CA GLN A 16 7.88 -38.65 11.29
C GLN A 16 9.11 -37.74 11.35
N ILE A 17 9.16 -36.78 12.28
CA ILE A 17 10.29 -35.87 12.43
C ILE A 17 11.43 -36.62 13.12
N ASP A 18 12.64 -36.54 12.55
CA ASP A 18 13.86 -37.04 13.19
C ASP A 18 14.25 -36.16 14.39
N TRP A 19 13.61 -36.41 15.53
CA TRP A 19 13.85 -35.71 16.79
C TRP A 19 15.28 -35.83 17.28
N LYS A 20 15.95 -36.96 17.00
CA LYS A 20 17.35 -37.16 17.35
C LYS A 20 18.27 -36.19 16.59
N THR A 21 17.94 -35.87 15.34
CA THR A 21 18.64 -34.83 14.58
C THR A 21 18.26 -33.43 15.08
N MET A 22 16.99 -33.19 15.43
CA MET A 22 16.53 -31.90 15.98
C MET A 22 17.22 -31.54 17.30
N GLU A 23 17.46 -32.51 18.17
CA GLU A 23 18.17 -32.32 19.45
C GLU A 23 19.59 -31.79 19.25
N LYS A 24 20.28 -32.18 18.16
CA LYS A 24 21.61 -31.66 17.82
C LYS A 24 21.60 -30.18 17.49
N PHE A 25 20.44 -29.63 17.16
CA PHE A 25 20.20 -28.20 16.93
C PHE A 25 19.65 -27.47 18.18
N GLY A 26 19.54 -28.16 19.32
CA GLY A 26 18.94 -27.63 20.54
C GLY A 26 17.42 -27.43 20.42
N LEU A 27 16.77 -28.29 19.63
CA LEU A 27 15.33 -28.28 19.39
C LEU A 27 14.69 -29.58 19.89
N ASN A 28 13.48 -29.47 20.41
CA ASN A 28 12.60 -30.59 20.72
C ASN A 28 11.14 -30.18 20.42
N GLN A 29 10.22 -31.13 20.49
CA GLN A 29 8.81 -30.91 20.19
C GLN A 29 8.20 -29.80 21.06
N GLU A 30 8.36 -29.88 22.37
CA GLU A 30 7.82 -28.92 23.34
C GLU A 30 8.28 -27.48 23.04
N LYS A 31 9.56 -27.29 22.67
CA LYS A 31 10.11 -25.98 22.32
C LYS A 31 9.43 -25.43 21.06
N LEU A 32 9.27 -26.25 20.02
CA LEU A 32 8.61 -25.84 18.78
C LEU A 32 7.12 -25.53 18.97
N GLU A 33 6.44 -26.26 19.84
CA GLU A 33 5.04 -25.98 20.22
C GLU A 33 4.93 -24.65 20.97
N LYS A 34 5.79 -24.40 21.97
CA LYS A 34 5.83 -23.11 22.69
C LYS A 34 6.10 -21.92 21.78
N MET A 35 6.84 -22.12 20.68
CA MET A 35 7.12 -21.09 19.67
C MET A 35 6.03 -20.97 18.60
N ASN A 36 4.95 -21.76 18.67
CA ASN A 36 3.90 -21.86 17.64
C ASN A 36 4.46 -22.22 16.25
N ALA A 37 5.56 -22.99 16.21
CA ALA A 37 6.24 -23.39 14.99
C ALA A 37 5.70 -24.71 14.41
N MET A 38 5.06 -25.54 15.26
CA MET A 38 4.65 -26.90 14.91
C MET A 38 3.59 -26.95 13.82
N ASP A 39 2.49 -26.20 13.95
CA ASP A 39 1.37 -26.22 12.99
C ASP A 39 1.84 -25.93 11.55
N SER A 40 2.66 -24.89 11.38
CA SER A 40 3.22 -24.51 10.09
C SER A 40 4.11 -25.61 9.50
N LEU A 41 4.98 -26.22 10.33
CA LEU A 41 5.86 -27.31 9.90
C LEU A 41 5.07 -28.55 9.46
N LEU A 42 4.09 -28.99 10.25
CA LEU A 42 3.31 -30.19 9.96
C LEU A 42 2.42 -30.01 8.72
N ARG A 43 1.96 -28.80 8.42
CA ARG A 43 1.29 -28.46 7.16
C ARG A 43 2.25 -28.38 5.95
N GLY A 44 3.56 -28.54 6.18
CA GLY A 44 4.59 -28.54 5.14
C GLY A 44 4.98 -27.14 4.66
N PHE A 45 4.80 -26.13 5.52
CA PHE A 45 5.32 -24.79 5.33
C PHE A 45 6.64 -24.59 6.08
N LYS A 46 7.34 -23.51 5.74
CA LYS A 46 8.42 -22.99 6.58
C LYS A 46 7.83 -22.31 7.81
N THR A 47 8.49 -22.45 8.96
CA THR A 47 8.10 -21.75 10.20
C THR A 47 7.82 -20.27 9.96
N ASN A 48 6.73 -19.75 10.52
CA ASN A 48 6.33 -18.34 10.36
C ASN A 48 7.26 -17.35 11.10
N THR A 49 8.10 -17.87 12.00
CA THR A 49 9.10 -17.14 12.77
C THR A 49 10.48 -17.75 12.58
N LEU A 50 11.50 -16.99 12.99
CA LEU A 50 12.86 -17.48 13.11
C LEU A 50 13.00 -18.31 14.39
N ILE A 51 13.63 -19.46 14.24
CA ILE A 51 13.86 -20.44 15.29
C ILE A 51 15.34 -20.39 15.69
N PRO A 52 15.65 -20.08 16.96
CA PRO A 52 17.03 -20.10 17.44
C PRO A 52 17.52 -21.54 17.57
N ILE A 53 18.59 -21.85 16.86
CA ILE A 53 19.29 -23.13 16.91
C ILE A 53 20.71 -22.97 17.46
N THR A 54 21.23 -24.05 18.03
CA THR A 54 22.62 -24.17 18.44
C THR A 54 23.24 -25.35 17.73
N ILE A 55 24.31 -25.11 16.97
CA ILE A 55 25.11 -26.16 16.33
C ILE A 55 26.36 -26.37 17.17
N ASN A 56 26.51 -27.55 17.74
CA ASN A 56 27.68 -27.94 18.53
C ASN A 56 28.53 -28.95 17.75
N LEU A 57 29.75 -28.56 17.38
CA LEU A 57 30.73 -29.38 16.68
C LEU A 57 31.92 -29.75 17.59
N GLY A 58 31.67 -29.89 18.89
CA GLY A 58 32.68 -30.19 19.90
C GLY A 58 33.32 -28.91 20.44
N THR A 59 34.46 -28.50 19.87
CA THR A 59 35.19 -27.30 20.30
C THR A 59 34.66 -26.02 19.68
N ALA A 60 33.84 -26.12 18.62
CA ALA A 60 33.18 -25.00 17.98
C ALA A 60 31.67 -25.04 18.24
N VAL A 61 31.13 -23.95 18.78
CA VAL A 61 29.69 -23.77 18.99
C VAL A 61 29.23 -22.55 18.19
N SER A 62 28.18 -22.72 17.41
CA SER A 62 27.54 -21.63 16.67
C SER A 62 26.07 -21.52 17.08
N LYS A 63 25.59 -20.29 17.23
CA LYS A 63 24.18 -19.97 17.46
C LYS A 63 23.68 -19.13 16.31
N MET A 64 22.53 -19.49 15.76
CA MET A 64 21.93 -18.76 14.65
C MET A 64 20.42 -18.92 14.65
N ASP A 65 19.76 -17.97 13.99
CA ASP A 65 18.33 -17.97 13.77
C ASP A 65 18.05 -18.48 12.35
N VAL A 66 17.12 -19.43 12.22
CA VAL A 66 16.77 -20.06 10.94
C VAL A 66 15.26 -20.19 10.80
N ARG A 67 14.74 -20.28 9.58
CA ARG A 67 13.43 -20.92 9.38
C ARG A 67 13.62 -22.42 9.20
N LEU A 68 12.67 -23.20 9.67
CA LEU A 68 12.66 -24.65 9.49
C LEU A 68 11.62 -25.03 8.45
N SER A 69 11.87 -26.06 7.63
CA SER A 69 10.83 -26.72 6.84
C SER A 69 11.03 -28.23 6.82
N LEU A 70 9.96 -28.96 6.50
CA LEU A 70 9.97 -30.40 6.31
C LEU A 70 9.82 -30.74 4.82
N GLN A 71 10.63 -31.68 4.34
CA GLN A 71 10.54 -32.20 2.99
C GLN A 71 10.64 -33.73 2.99
N THR A 72 9.83 -34.39 2.17
CA THR A 72 9.96 -35.83 1.92
C THR A 72 11.14 -36.04 0.97
N GLY A 73 12.16 -36.77 1.42
CA GLY A 73 13.29 -37.16 0.59
C GLY A 73 12.93 -38.29 -0.40
N ASP A 74 13.86 -38.60 -1.30
CA ASP A 74 13.66 -39.56 -2.39
C ASP A 74 13.30 -40.98 -1.91
N THR A 75 13.68 -41.33 -0.68
CA THR A 75 13.39 -42.62 -0.01
C THR A 75 12.12 -42.61 0.85
N GLY A 76 11.36 -41.51 0.84
CA GLY A 76 10.14 -41.34 1.64
C GLY A 76 10.36 -40.84 3.07
N GLN A 77 11.61 -40.72 3.53
CA GLN A 77 11.93 -40.17 4.85
C GLN A 77 11.69 -38.66 4.93
N VAL A 78 11.23 -38.16 6.07
CA VAL A 78 11.03 -36.71 6.28
C VAL A 78 12.33 -36.08 6.76
N ALA A 79 12.87 -35.15 5.96
CA ALA A 79 14.07 -34.38 6.27
C ALA A 79 13.70 -32.98 6.76
N VAL A 80 14.46 -32.48 7.75
CA VAL A 80 14.40 -31.09 8.22
C VAL A 80 15.40 -30.25 7.44
N HIS A 81 14.95 -29.13 6.89
CA HIS A 81 15.77 -28.14 6.21
C HIS A 81 15.92 -26.88 7.06
N LEU A 82 17.16 -26.40 7.19
CA LEU A 82 17.51 -25.17 7.90
C LEU A 82 17.71 -24.04 6.89
N HIS A 83 16.88 -23.01 6.96
CA HIS A 83 16.95 -21.84 6.09
C HIS A 83 17.58 -20.66 6.84
N GLY A 84 18.87 -20.45 6.63
CA GLY A 84 19.63 -19.37 7.27
C GLY A 84 19.37 -17.99 6.68
N ILE A 85 19.57 -16.96 7.50
CA ILE A 85 19.40 -15.56 7.11
C ILE A 85 20.55 -15.10 6.21
N ARG A 86 20.23 -14.52 5.06
CA ARG A 86 21.16 -13.90 4.13
C ARG A 86 21.03 -12.37 4.23
N LYS A 87 22.12 -11.65 3.98
CA LYS A 87 22.10 -10.17 3.93
C LYS A 87 21.18 -9.66 2.83
N GLU A 88 21.22 -10.31 1.67
CA GLU A 88 20.41 -9.99 0.50
C GLU A 88 20.14 -11.26 -0.32
N PRO A 89 19.07 -11.30 -1.15
CA PRO A 89 18.87 -12.39 -2.08
C PRO A 89 19.98 -12.40 -3.14
N ASN A 90 20.45 -13.59 -3.53
CA ASN A 90 21.39 -13.70 -4.63
C ASN A 90 20.65 -13.55 -5.96
N LEU A 91 20.69 -12.34 -6.51
CA LEU A 91 20.04 -11.99 -7.77
C LEU A 91 21.00 -11.81 -8.94
N ASN A 92 22.30 -11.95 -8.70
CA ASN A 92 23.34 -11.76 -9.72
C ASN A 92 23.70 -13.06 -10.44
N ASN A 93 23.43 -14.20 -9.81
CA ASN A 93 23.59 -15.52 -10.40
C ASN A 93 22.28 -16.03 -10.97
N THR A 94 22.37 -17.04 -11.84
CA THR A 94 21.21 -17.79 -12.31
C THR A 94 20.54 -18.53 -11.15
N PHE A 95 19.21 -18.53 -11.12
CA PHE A 95 18.40 -19.27 -10.16
C PHE A 95 17.59 -20.32 -10.90
N LEU A 96 17.96 -21.60 -10.75
CA LEU A 96 17.31 -22.73 -11.45
C LEU A 96 17.22 -22.49 -12.97
N GLY A 97 18.33 -22.11 -13.58
CA GLY A 97 18.40 -21.79 -15.02
C GLY A 97 17.88 -20.40 -15.41
N HIS A 98 17.15 -19.70 -14.54
CA HIS A 98 16.63 -18.36 -14.82
C HIS A 98 17.64 -17.25 -14.52
N GLN A 99 17.86 -16.35 -15.47
CA GLN A 99 18.64 -15.13 -15.29
C GLN A 99 17.70 -13.95 -15.01
N PHE A 100 17.85 -13.31 -13.85
CA PHE A 100 16.99 -12.20 -13.46
C PHE A 100 17.22 -10.94 -14.31
N THR A 101 16.11 -10.39 -14.82
CA THR A 101 16.07 -9.05 -15.44
C THR A 101 16.10 -7.96 -14.37
N ASP A 102 16.30 -6.70 -14.77
CA ASP A 102 16.26 -5.58 -13.83
C ASP A 102 14.88 -5.39 -13.20
N GLU A 103 13.81 -5.68 -13.94
CA GLU A 103 12.44 -5.67 -13.41
C GLU A 103 12.24 -6.78 -12.36
N ASP A 104 12.71 -8.00 -12.63
CA ASP A 104 12.64 -9.10 -11.66
C ASP A 104 13.35 -8.73 -10.35
N LYS A 105 14.56 -8.16 -10.47
CA LYS A 105 15.36 -7.73 -9.32
C LYS A 105 14.66 -6.64 -8.53
N LYS A 106 14.09 -5.65 -9.21
CA LYS A 106 13.32 -4.57 -8.59
C LYS A 106 12.13 -5.13 -7.82
N ASN A 107 11.32 -5.97 -8.46
CA ASN A 107 10.13 -6.56 -7.86
C ASN A 107 10.46 -7.43 -6.64
N LEU A 108 11.47 -8.32 -6.74
CA LEU A 108 11.90 -9.16 -5.61
C LEU A 108 12.45 -8.34 -4.42
N LYS A 109 13.07 -7.18 -4.69
CA LYS A 109 13.55 -6.27 -3.64
C LYS A 109 12.39 -5.49 -2.99
N GLU A 110 11.53 -4.89 -3.80
CA GLU A 110 10.46 -3.99 -3.35
C GLU A 110 9.26 -4.76 -2.79
N SER A 111 8.66 -5.63 -3.59
CA SER A 111 7.47 -6.38 -3.21
C SER A 111 7.80 -7.72 -2.57
N GLY A 112 8.98 -8.30 -2.84
CA GLY A 112 9.30 -9.67 -2.41
C GLY A 112 8.77 -10.75 -3.34
N ASN A 113 8.05 -10.41 -4.40
CA ASN A 113 7.53 -11.35 -5.40
C ASN A 113 7.98 -10.89 -6.78
N MET A 114 8.33 -11.82 -7.67
CA MET A 114 8.96 -11.45 -8.95
C MET A 114 8.01 -10.76 -9.93
N GLY A 115 6.70 -11.00 -9.87
CA GLY A 115 5.74 -10.33 -10.77
C GLY A 115 5.22 -11.17 -11.93
N ARG A 116 5.74 -12.38 -12.14
CA ARG A 116 5.41 -13.22 -13.29
C ARG A 116 5.78 -14.69 -13.09
N VAL A 117 5.19 -15.56 -13.89
CA VAL A 117 5.64 -16.94 -14.10
C VAL A 117 6.85 -16.95 -15.05
N VAL A 118 7.81 -17.83 -14.76
CA VAL A 118 8.99 -18.11 -15.59
C VAL A 118 9.25 -19.60 -15.67
N ASP A 119 9.92 -20.01 -16.73
CA ASP A 119 10.40 -21.37 -16.90
C ASP A 119 11.68 -21.57 -16.07
N LEU A 120 11.63 -22.51 -15.12
CA LEU A 120 12.77 -22.93 -14.32
C LEU A 120 13.22 -24.34 -14.71
N VAL A 121 14.50 -24.60 -14.58
CA VAL A 121 15.10 -25.90 -14.91
C VAL A 121 15.29 -26.71 -13.64
N ASN A 122 14.75 -27.93 -13.63
CA ASN A 122 15.10 -28.92 -12.64
C ASN A 122 16.53 -29.42 -12.89
N LEU A 123 17.48 -29.00 -12.06
CA LEU A 123 18.90 -29.34 -12.23
C LEU A 123 19.22 -30.85 -12.14
N LYS A 124 18.28 -31.68 -11.69
CA LYS A 124 18.44 -33.15 -11.67
C LYS A 124 17.92 -33.83 -12.94
N THR A 125 16.89 -33.28 -13.58
CA THR A 125 16.13 -33.95 -14.66
C THR A 125 16.08 -33.15 -15.97
N ASP A 126 16.61 -31.93 -15.98
CA ASP A 126 16.51 -30.95 -17.07
C ASP A 126 15.07 -30.58 -17.48
N GLU A 127 14.08 -30.96 -16.67
CA GLU A 127 12.66 -30.62 -16.86
C GLU A 127 12.46 -29.10 -16.75
N ILE A 128 11.73 -28.54 -17.71
CA ILE A 128 11.29 -27.13 -17.69
C ILE A 128 9.98 -27.02 -16.93
N ILE A 129 9.97 -26.21 -15.86
CA ILE A 129 8.88 -26.12 -14.91
C ILE A 129 8.44 -24.65 -14.78
N PRO A 130 7.28 -24.27 -15.33
CA PRO A 130 6.69 -22.95 -15.11
C PRO A 130 6.47 -22.69 -13.63
N SER A 131 7.05 -21.62 -13.11
CA SER A 131 7.09 -21.33 -11.67
C SER A 131 7.04 -19.83 -11.39
N VAL A 132 6.51 -19.47 -10.22
CA VAL A 132 6.67 -18.14 -9.64
C VAL A 132 7.85 -18.13 -8.66
N ILE A 133 8.51 -16.98 -8.54
CA ILE A 133 9.63 -16.78 -7.61
C ILE A 133 9.26 -15.70 -6.60
N SER A 134 9.50 -15.99 -5.32
CA SER A 134 9.42 -15.00 -4.23
C SER A 134 10.65 -15.04 -3.36
N ARG A 135 10.90 -13.94 -2.66
CA ARG A 135 11.87 -13.83 -1.58
C ARG A 135 11.20 -14.14 -0.26
N ASP A 136 11.74 -15.11 0.46
CA ASP A 136 11.48 -15.30 1.88
C ASP A 136 11.95 -14.06 2.64
N ARG A 137 11.01 -13.29 3.19
CA ARG A 137 11.30 -11.98 3.79
C ARG A 137 12.13 -12.07 5.08
N LEU A 138 12.14 -13.23 5.75
CA LEU A 138 12.91 -13.42 6.98
C LEU A 138 14.35 -13.85 6.69
N THR A 139 14.56 -14.62 5.62
CA THR A 139 15.86 -15.25 5.33
C THR A 139 16.55 -14.69 4.08
N ASN A 140 15.87 -13.84 3.31
CA ASN A 140 16.26 -13.40 1.97
C ASN A 140 16.53 -14.55 0.98
N GLU A 141 16.06 -15.75 1.28
CA GLU A 141 16.12 -16.88 0.36
C GLU A 141 15.18 -16.68 -0.84
N LEU A 142 15.61 -17.08 -2.04
CA LEU A 142 14.73 -17.19 -3.19
C LEU A 142 14.03 -18.54 -3.18
N VAL A 143 12.71 -18.51 -3.35
CA VAL A 143 11.84 -19.68 -3.33
C VAL A 143 11.10 -19.75 -4.65
N ALA A 144 11.18 -20.90 -5.31
CA ALA A 144 10.36 -21.24 -6.47
C ALA A 144 9.12 -22.02 -6.03
N TYR A 145 7.99 -21.76 -6.70
CA TYR A 145 6.78 -22.55 -6.55
C TYR A 145 6.16 -22.82 -7.92
N ARG A 146 5.84 -24.08 -8.21
CA ARG A 146 5.31 -24.50 -9.50
C ARG A 146 3.95 -23.84 -9.75
N ALA A 147 3.77 -23.28 -10.95
CA ALA A 147 2.55 -22.57 -11.32
C ALA A 147 1.32 -23.50 -11.30
N GLU A 148 1.50 -24.76 -11.70
CA GLU A 148 0.45 -25.80 -11.68
C GLU A 148 -0.17 -26.05 -10.29
N TYR A 149 0.55 -25.74 -9.20
CA TYR A 149 0.08 -25.95 -7.83
C TYR A 149 -0.44 -24.67 -7.18
N MET A 150 -0.52 -23.57 -7.92
CA MET A 150 -1.07 -22.32 -7.41
C MET A 150 -2.58 -22.44 -7.22
N LYS A 151 -3.03 -22.13 -6.00
CA LYS A 151 -4.45 -22.09 -5.65
C LYS A 151 -4.84 -20.64 -5.37
N ILE A 152 -5.70 -20.09 -6.22
CA ILE A 152 -6.23 -18.73 -6.07
C ILE A 152 -7.64 -18.84 -5.45
N PRO A 153 -7.93 -18.12 -4.36
CA PRO A 153 -9.26 -18.15 -3.76
C PRO A 153 -10.29 -17.46 -4.67
N ASP A 154 -11.55 -17.89 -4.60
CA ASP A 154 -12.66 -17.24 -5.33
C ASP A 154 -13.00 -15.85 -4.78
N GLU A 155 -12.66 -15.58 -3.52
CA GLU A 155 -12.96 -14.33 -2.84
C GLU A 155 -11.77 -13.88 -2.00
N ILE A 156 -11.46 -12.58 -2.05
CA ILE A 156 -10.48 -11.93 -1.19
C ILE A 156 -11.19 -10.80 -0.43
N LYS A 157 -11.33 -10.95 0.88
CA LYS A 157 -11.85 -9.90 1.79
C LYS A 157 -13.17 -9.27 1.34
N GLY A 158 -14.15 -10.09 0.96
CA GLY A 158 -15.47 -9.62 0.51
C GLY A 158 -15.56 -9.35 -0.99
N ILE A 159 -14.45 -9.39 -1.72
CA ILE A 159 -14.42 -9.17 -3.18
C ILE A 159 -14.32 -10.52 -3.89
N LYS A 160 -15.37 -10.89 -4.62
CA LYS A 160 -15.37 -12.07 -5.49
C LYS A 160 -14.53 -11.78 -6.74
N LEU A 161 -13.55 -12.64 -7.00
CA LEU A 161 -12.68 -12.50 -8.16
C LEU A 161 -13.36 -13.02 -9.42
N ASP A 162 -13.25 -12.25 -10.51
CA ASP A 162 -13.60 -12.73 -11.84
C ASP A 162 -12.47 -13.60 -12.44
N GLU A 163 -12.75 -14.26 -13.56
CA GLU A 163 -11.79 -15.17 -14.20
C GLU A 163 -10.53 -14.45 -14.70
N HIS A 164 -10.63 -13.19 -15.15
CA HIS A 164 -9.47 -12.41 -15.57
C HIS A 164 -8.57 -12.03 -14.37
N GLN A 165 -9.18 -11.68 -13.23
CA GLN A 165 -8.49 -11.40 -11.98
C GLN A 165 -7.79 -12.64 -11.43
N LYS A 166 -8.47 -13.80 -11.44
CA LYS A 166 -7.85 -15.08 -11.08
C LYS A 166 -6.68 -15.41 -12.00
N GLN A 167 -6.87 -15.24 -13.31
CA GLN A 167 -5.83 -15.48 -14.31
C GLN A 167 -4.62 -14.56 -14.11
N THR A 168 -4.85 -13.29 -13.80
CA THR A 168 -3.77 -12.34 -13.44
C THR A 168 -2.92 -12.86 -12.28
N LEU A 169 -3.55 -13.40 -11.24
CA LEU A 169 -2.84 -13.99 -10.10
C LEU A 169 -2.16 -15.32 -10.43
N LEU A 170 -2.77 -16.17 -11.27
CA LEU A 170 -2.17 -17.42 -11.76
C LEU A 170 -0.91 -17.17 -12.60
N GLU A 171 -0.87 -16.07 -13.33
CA GLU A 171 0.31 -15.61 -14.06
C GLU A 171 1.37 -14.99 -13.14
N GLY A 172 1.14 -14.96 -11.82
CA GLY A 172 2.04 -14.39 -10.84
C GLY A 172 2.08 -12.86 -10.83
N ARG A 173 1.19 -12.19 -11.58
CA ARG A 173 1.13 -10.72 -11.69
C ARG A 173 0.45 -10.10 -10.46
N PRO A 174 0.83 -8.87 -10.07
CA PRO A 174 0.10 -8.13 -9.05
C PRO A 174 -1.29 -7.74 -9.54
N LEU A 175 -2.28 -7.81 -8.66
CA LEU A 175 -3.67 -7.45 -8.91
C LEU A 175 -4.12 -6.37 -7.92
N TYR A 176 -4.57 -5.23 -8.41
CA TYR A 176 -5.17 -4.19 -7.57
C TYR A 176 -6.65 -4.47 -7.34
N LEU A 177 -7.07 -4.45 -6.07
CA LEU A 177 -8.44 -4.66 -5.64
C LEU A 177 -8.91 -3.45 -4.81
N GLU A 178 -10.14 -3.02 -5.06
CA GLU A 178 -10.80 -1.92 -4.35
C GLU A 178 -11.96 -2.45 -3.49
N GLY A 179 -12.30 -1.71 -2.44
CA GLY A 179 -13.50 -1.93 -1.64
C GLY A 179 -13.47 -3.20 -0.78
N MET A 180 -12.29 -3.72 -0.46
CA MET A 180 -12.14 -4.87 0.43
C MET A 180 -12.51 -4.50 1.87
N THR A 181 -13.02 -5.46 2.64
CA THR A 181 -13.41 -5.23 4.04
C THR A 181 -12.35 -5.76 5.01
N SER A 182 -11.83 -4.88 5.88
CA SER A 182 -10.84 -5.25 6.90
C SER A 182 -11.47 -6.10 8.01
N LYS A 183 -10.65 -6.69 8.90
CA LYS A 183 -11.16 -7.40 10.08
C LYS A 183 -12.02 -6.51 11.00
N LYS A 184 -11.82 -5.18 10.95
CA LYS A 184 -12.57 -4.19 11.72
C LYS A 184 -13.83 -3.68 10.99
N GLY A 185 -14.09 -4.16 9.77
CA GLY A 185 -15.22 -3.71 8.95
C GLY A 185 -14.95 -2.46 8.09
N GLU A 186 -13.73 -1.92 8.13
CA GLU A 186 -13.37 -0.74 7.35
C GLU A 186 -13.02 -1.10 5.90
N PRO A 187 -13.48 -0.34 4.91
CA PRO A 187 -13.10 -0.54 3.52
C PRO A 187 -11.63 -0.15 3.30
N PHE A 188 -10.93 -0.90 2.47
CA PHE A 188 -9.57 -0.58 2.05
C PHE A 188 -9.29 -1.13 0.65
N ASP A 189 -8.31 -0.50 0.00
CA ASP A 189 -7.81 -0.93 -1.30
C ASP A 189 -6.37 -1.43 -1.14
N ALA A 190 -5.99 -2.43 -1.93
CA ALA A 190 -4.63 -2.96 -1.89
C ALA A 190 -4.27 -3.69 -3.18
N THR A 191 -2.97 -3.73 -3.46
CA THR A 191 -2.44 -4.70 -4.43
C THR A 191 -2.23 -6.03 -3.73
N VAL A 192 -2.64 -7.11 -4.37
CA VAL A 192 -2.42 -8.49 -3.92
C VAL A 192 -1.62 -9.26 -4.96
N GLN A 193 -0.86 -10.26 -4.53
CA GLN A 193 -0.06 -11.09 -5.43
C GLN A 193 0.22 -12.45 -4.80
N PHE A 194 0.30 -13.51 -5.62
CA PHE A 194 0.72 -14.82 -5.13
C PHE A 194 2.19 -14.79 -4.68
N ASN A 195 2.47 -15.34 -3.49
CA ASN A 195 3.81 -15.45 -2.94
C ASN A 195 4.24 -16.93 -2.89
N ALA A 196 5.37 -17.26 -3.52
CA ALA A 196 5.90 -18.62 -3.64
C ALA A 196 6.32 -19.25 -2.29
N ASP A 197 6.86 -18.45 -1.37
CA ASP A 197 7.29 -18.90 -0.04
C ASP A 197 6.08 -19.22 0.85
N LYS A 198 5.06 -18.37 0.80
CA LYS A 198 3.83 -18.48 1.58
C LYS A 198 2.80 -19.43 0.95
N ARG A 199 2.89 -19.64 -0.36
CA ARG A 199 1.95 -20.43 -1.20
C ARG A 199 0.51 -19.92 -1.16
N TYR A 200 0.32 -18.63 -0.96
CA TYR A 200 -0.99 -17.97 -1.01
C TYR A 200 -0.87 -16.54 -1.56
N VAL A 201 -2.02 -15.95 -1.88
CA VAL A 201 -2.14 -14.55 -2.32
C VAL A 201 -1.96 -13.61 -1.13
N GLU A 202 -0.82 -12.91 -1.08
CA GLU A 202 -0.52 -11.95 -0.02
C GLU A 202 -0.90 -10.52 -0.43
N PHE A 203 -1.10 -9.68 0.58
CA PHE A 203 -1.29 -8.24 0.40
C PHE A 203 0.05 -7.52 0.32
N LEU A 204 0.21 -6.70 -0.71
CA LEU A 204 1.35 -5.81 -0.88
C LEU A 204 0.99 -4.45 -0.29
N PHE A 205 1.07 -4.35 1.04
CA PHE A 205 1.02 -3.06 1.69
C PHE A 205 2.38 -2.41 1.50
N ASN A 206 2.44 -1.54 0.50
CA ASN A 206 3.60 -0.72 0.21
C ASN A 206 4.12 -0.09 1.52
N THR A 207 5.37 -0.36 1.89
CA THR A 207 6.02 0.34 3.02
C THR A 207 6.37 1.79 2.67
N LYS A 208 6.02 2.26 1.47
CA LYS A 208 5.94 3.67 1.04
C LYS A 208 4.81 3.85 0.03
N PRO A 209 3.88 4.81 0.19
CA PRO A 209 2.76 4.96 -0.74
C PRO A 209 3.24 5.33 -2.16
N SER A 210 2.59 4.72 -3.16
CA SER A 210 2.58 5.06 -4.60
C SER A 210 3.90 4.95 -5.38
N GLN A 211 3.99 3.99 -6.32
CA GLN A 211 4.67 4.12 -7.64
C GLN A 211 4.74 2.83 -8.50
N LEU A 212 3.99 1.76 -8.20
CA LEU A 212 4.07 0.52 -9.01
C LEU A 212 3.18 0.52 -10.28
N GLN A 213 2.53 1.62 -10.64
CA GLN A 213 1.49 1.58 -11.69
C GLN A 213 1.83 2.25 -13.03
N SER A 214 3.11 2.45 -13.37
CA SER A 214 3.47 3.12 -14.64
C SER A 214 4.55 2.45 -15.48
N GLN A 215 4.90 1.17 -15.28
CA GLN A 215 5.99 0.55 -16.06
C GLN A 215 5.59 -0.57 -17.05
N GLN A 216 4.34 -1.04 -17.10
CA GLN A 216 3.99 -2.17 -17.98
C GLN A 216 3.25 -1.82 -19.28
N GLN A 217 3.13 -0.55 -19.67
CA GLN A 217 2.48 -0.16 -20.95
C GLN A 217 3.30 0.78 -21.84
N SER A 218 4.62 0.84 -21.70
CA SER A 218 5.45 1.71 -22.54
C SER A 218 6.78 1.06 -22.92
N GLN A 219 6.73 -0.07 -23.62
CA GLN A 219 7.87 -0.54 -24.41
C GLN A 219 7.43 -0.74 -25.85
N GLU A 220 7.23 0.38 -26.55
CA GLU A 220 7.38 0.44 -28.00
C GLU A 220 7.65 1.91 -28.38
N GLN A 221 8.94 2.25 -28.44
CA GLN A 221 9.61 3.20 -29.34
C GLN A 221 10.81 3.86 -28.64
N LYS A 222 11.98 3.38 -29.04
CA LYS A 222 13.29 4.02 -28.81
C LYS A 222 13.34 5.35 -29.56
N THR A 223 13.98 6.37 -29.00
CA THR A 223 15.28 6.92 -29.48
C THR A 223 15.52 8.36 -28.97
N SER A 224 16.76 8.58 -28.53
CA SER A 224 17.49 9.85 -28.33
C SER A 224 17.26 10.69 -27.08
N ASN A 225 18.37 10.83 -26.34
CA ASN A 225 18.80 11.95 -25.51
C ASN A 225 18.07 13.28 -25.75
N GLN A 226 17.48 13.84 -24.69
CA GLN A 226 17.70 15.22 -24.19
C GLN A 226 16.87 15.47 -22.91
N GLN A 227 17.26 16.50 -22.17
CA GLN A 227 16.80 16.94 -20.84
C GLN A 227 15.28 16.99 -20.59
N PRO A 228 14.83 17.00 -19.32
CA PRO A 228 13.41 16.97 -18.98
C PRO A 228 12.74 18.31 -19.32
N GLN A 229 11.99 18.34 -20.42
CA GLN A 229 11.00 19.38 -20.69
C GLN A 229 9.65 18.97 -20.07
N HIS A 230 9.05 19.89 -19.33
CA HIS A 230 7.65 19.83 -18.91
C HIS A 230 6.76 19.71 -20.15
N THR A 231 6.18 18.54 -20.41
CA THR A 231 5.09 18.41 -21.37
C THR A 231 3.79 18.67 -20.62
N ASP A 232 3.14 19.78 -20.91
CA ASP A 232 1.73 20.03 -20.57
C ASP A 232 0.88 18.93 -21.20
N LYS A 233 0.57 17.87 -20.45
CA LYS A 233 -0.40 16.87 -20.89
C LYS A 233 -1.79 17.49 -20.80
N GLU A 234 -2.42 17.63 -21.96
CA GLU A 234 -3.74 18.22 -22.10
C GLU A 234 -4.79 17.40 -21.33
N ALA A 235 -5.76 18.08 -20.70
CA ALA A 235 -6.79 17.43 -19.90
C ALA A 235 -7.61 16.45 -20.77
N PRO A 236 -7.98 15.26 -20.26
CA PRO A 236 -8.76 14.29 -21.03
C PRO A 236 -10.20 14.79 -21.28
N LYS A 237 -10.71 14.58 -22.50
CA LYS A 237 -12.11 14.89 -22.88
C LYS A 237 -13.12 13.82 -22.44
N VAL A 238 -12.65 12.63 -22.09
CA VAL A 238 -13.49 11.49 -21.70
C VAL A 238 -13.12 11.07 -20.28
N PHE A 239 -14.13 10.92 -19.42
CA PHE A 239 -13.98 10.42 -18.06
C PHE A 239 -14.90 9.21 -17.83
N ARG A 240 -14.33 8.04 -17.53
CA ARG A 240 -15.06 6.78 -17.27
C ARG A 240 -16.11 6.45 -18.34
N GLY A 241 -15.75 6.62 -19.62
CA GLY A 241 -16.63 6.34 -20.76
C GLY A 241 -17.66 7.43 -21.08
N LYS A 242 -17.72 8.52 -20.29
CA LYS A 242 -18.55 9.69 -20.57
C LYS A 242 -17.70 10.80 -21.17
N GLU A 243 -18.08 11.27 -22.36
CA GLU A 243 -17.47 12.44 -23.00
C GLU A 243 -17.99 13.73 -22.33
N LEU A 244 -17.07 14.65 -22.02
CA LEU A 244 -17.38 15.97 -21.49
C LEU A 244 -17.87 16.87 -22.62
N ASP A 245 -18.94 17.62 -22.38
CA ASP A 245 -19.31 18.69 -23.30
C ASP A 245 -18.27 19.82 -23.32
N ASP A 246 -18.31 20.69 -24.33
CA ASP A 246 -17.31 21.75 -24.49
C ASP A 246 -17.22 22.68 -23.26
N SER A 247 -18.34 22.97 -22.60
CA SER A 247 -18.38 23.83 -21.41
C SER A 247 -17.79 23.15 -20.17
N GLN A 248 -18.07 21.86 -20.01
CA GLN A 248 -17.46 21.00 -18.99
C GLN A 248 -15.96 20.88 -19.23
N TYR A 249 -15.55 20.62 -20.46
CA TYR A 249 -14.15 20.43 -20.82
C TYR A 249 -13.31 21.67 -20.56
N GLU A 250 -13.78 22.87 -20.93
CA GLU A 250 -13.03 24.11 -20.69
C GLU A 250 -12.81 24.37 -19.19
N LYS A 251 -13.84 24.17 -18.37
CA LYS A 251 -13.74 24.30 -16.90
C LYS A 251 -12.81 23.24 -16.32
N PHE A 252 -12.92 22.00 -16.80
CA PHE A 252 -12.10 20.88 -16.37
C PHE A 252 -10.62 21.10 -16.72
N LYS A 253 -10.31 21.47 -17.97
CA LYS A 253 -8.96 21.85 -18.43
C LYS A 253 -8.40 23.04 -17.65
N ALA A 254 -9.25 23.98 -17.24
CA ALA A 254 -8.86 25.10 -16.38
C ALA A 254 -8.50 24.67 -14.93
N GLY A 255 -8.75 23.41 -14.55
CA GLY A 255 -8.54 22.89 -13.20
C GLY A 255 -9.70 23.17 -12.24
N GLN A 256 -10.87 23.54 -12.77
CA GLN A 256 -12.08 23.73 -11.98
C GLN A 256 -12.77 22.39 -11.74
N THR A 257 -13.48 22.30 -10.61
CA THR A 257 -14.35 21.16 -10.33
C THR A 257 -15.62 21.27 -11.16
N ILE A 258 -15.91 20.27 -11.98
CA ILE A 258 -17.15 20.15 -12.75
C ILE A 258 -18.00 18.99 -12.25
N TYR A 259 -19.32 19.12 -12.38
CA TYR A 259 -20.27 18.04 -12.10
C TYR A 259 -20.48 17.18 -13.35
N ILE A 260 -20.52 15.86 -13.16
CA ILE A 260 -20.76 14.88 -14.21
C ILE A 260 -21.79 13.85 -13.72
N ASP A 261 -22.77 13.57 -14.56
CA ASP A 261 -23.81 12.56 -14.35
C ASP A 261 -23.75 11.46 -15.42
N GLY A 262 -24.60 10.43 -15.25
CA GLY A 262 -24.67 9.33 -16.20
C GLY A 262 -23.42 8.44 -16.22
N LEU A 263 -22.63 8.44 -15.14
CA LEU A 263 -21.57 7.45 -14.94
C LEU A 263 -22.20 6.11 -14.59
N THR A 264 -21.63 5.01 -15.05
CA THR A 264 -22.17 3.66 -14.80
C THR A 264 -21.25 2.91 -13.85
N ASP A 265 -21.80 2.37 -12.76
CA ASP A 265 -21.04 1.53 -11.83
C ASP A 265 -20.88 0.11 -12.38
N ALA A 266 -20.08 -0.73 -11.69
CA ALA A 266 -19.84 -2.11 -12.13
C ALA A 266 -21.11 -2.99 -12.20
N LYS A 267 -22.23 -2.54 -11.61
CA LYS A 267 -23.54 -3.22 -11.64
C LYS A 267 -24.48 -2.61 -12.67
N GLY A 268 -24.01 -1.69 -13.52
CA GLY A 268 -24.84 -1.03 -14.52
C GLY A 268 -25.68 0.12 -13.97
N LYS A 269 -25.55 0.48 -12.68
CA LYS A 269 -26.34 1.53 -12.06
C LYS A 269 -25.71 2.90 -12.32
N ALA A 270 -26.54 3.84 -12.74
CA ALA A 270 -26.11 5.21 -12.95
C ALA A 270 -25.76 5.91 -11.62
N TYR A 271 -24.67 6.67 -11.60
CA TYR A 271 -24.26 7.55 -10.52
C TYR A 271 -23.69 8.86 -11.06
N GLN A 272 -23.53 9.83 -10.17
CA GLN A 272 -23.04 11.17 -10.46
C GLN A 272 -21.89 11.54 -9.51
N GLY A 273 -21.11 12.55 -9.89
CA GLY A 273 -20.08 13.11 -9.02
C GLY A 273 -19.44 14.34 -9.59
N TYR A 274 -18.30 14.71 -9.02
CA TYR A 274 -17.53 15.89 -9.37
C TYR A 274 -16.12 15.48 -9.77
N ILE A 275 -15.60 16.04 -10.86
CA ILE A 275 -14.21 15.81 -11.29
C ILE A 275 -13.40 17.10 -11.34
N THR A 276 -12.10 17.02 -11.04
CA THR A 276 -11.17 18.16 -11.08
C THR A 276 -9.86 17.72 -11.74
N PHE A 277 -9.33 18.52 -12.66
CA PHE A 277 -8.04 18.24 -13.29
C PHE A 277 -6.90 18.92 -12.51
N ASN A 278 -5.97 18.13 -12.00
CA ASN A 278 -4.77 18.64 -11.38
C ASN A 278 -3.71 18.87 -12.47
N LYS A 279 -3.45 20.13 -12.80
CA LYS A 279 -2.50 20.52 -13.86
C LYS A 279 -1.05 20.12 -13.56
N GLU A 280 -0.66 20.11 -12.29
CA GLU A 280 0.70 19.77 -11.86
C GLU A 280 1.01 18.28 -12.01
N THR A 281 0.00 17.44 -11.76
CA THR A 281 0.14 15.96 -11.82
C THR A 281 -0.44 15.35 -13.09
N SER A 282 -1.15 16.15 -13.89
CA SER A 282 -1.96 15.74 -15.05
C SER A 282 -2.96 14.62 -14.73
N LYS A 283 -3.54 14.63 -13.51
CA LYS A 283 -4.50 13.63 -13.03
C LYS A 283 -5.90 14.20 -12.87
N THR A 284 -6.89 13.33 -13.01
CA THR A 284 -8.30 13.63 -12.75
C THR A 284 -8.69 13.10 -11.38
N ASP A 285 -9.05 13.99 -10.46
CA ASP A 285 -9.62 13.65 -9.16
C ASP A 285 -11.14 13.52 -9.27
N PHE A 286 -11.76 12.58 -8.55
CA PHE A 286 -13.20 12.37 -8.50
C PHE A 286 -13.73 12.41 -7.06
N SER A 287 -14.89 13.01 -6.85
CA SER A 287 -15.57 13.06 -5.55
C SER A 287 -17.09 12.97 -5.71
N PHE A 288 -17.75 12.21 -4.83
CA PHE A 288 -19.23 12.15 -4.79
C PHE A 288 -19.85 13.44 -4.21
N THR A 289 -19.08 14.23 -3.48
CA THR A 289 -19.49 15.50 -2.90
C THR A 289 -18.65 16.63 -3.47
N HIS A 290 -19.21 17.84 -3.61
CA HIS A 290 -18.43 18.96 -4.12
C HIS A 290 -17.22 19.22 -3.18
N PRO A 291 -15.97 19.07 -3.62
CA PRO A 291 -14.77 19.08 -2.76
C PRO A 291 -14.62 20.37 -1.93
N ASN A 292 -15.26 21.46 -2.36
CA ASN A 292 -15.24 22.75 -1.66
C ASN A 292 -16.30 22.90 -0.55
N LYS A 293 -17.23 21.98 -0.34
CA LYS A 293 -18.21 22.10 0.75
C LYS A 293 -17.58 22.07 2.15
N LEU A 294 -16.50 21.31 2.34
CA LEU A 294 -15.78 21.24 3.62
C LEU A 294 -14.84 22.44 3.88
N LYS A 295 -14.47 23.21 2.83
CA LYS A 295 -13.67 24.44 2.96
C LYS A 295 -14.52 25.71 3.07
N GLU A 296 -15.79 25.67 2.68
CA GLU A 296 -16.71 26.80 2.83
C GLU A 296 -17.44 26.84 4.18
N GLU A 297 -17.58 25.70 4.86
CA GLU A 297 -18.14 25.63 6.23
C GLU A 297 -17.15 26.06 7.33
N ALA A 298 -15.88 26.28 6.99
CA ALA A 298 -14.85 26.82 7.89
C ALA A 298 -14.53 28.31 7.64
N LYS A 299 -15.49 29.10 7.12
CA LYS A 299 -15.40 30.56 7.12
C LYS A 299 -16.01 31.11 8.42
N PRO A 300 -15.34 32.01 9.16
CA PRO A 300 -15.96 32.67 10.30
C PRO A 300 -17.25 33.35 9.85
N THR A 301 -18.35 33.10 10.57
CA THR A 301 -19.63 33.79 10.34
C THR A 301 -19.41 35.31 10.36
N VAL A 302 -20.26 36.05 9.65
CA VAL A 302 -20.16 37.52 9.51
C VAL A 302 -19.92 38.22 10.86
N ASP A 303 -20.46 37.64 11.93
CA ASP A 303 -20.29 38.07 13.31
C ASP A 303 -18.82 38.15 13.79
N HIS A 304 -17.91 37.31 13.30
CA HIS A 304 -16.52 37.24 13.80
C HIS A 304 -15.47 37.89 12.89
N LYS A 305 -15.87 38.38 11.70
CA LYS A 305 -14.93 38.96 10.72
C LYS A 305 -14.14 40.15 11.30
N THR A 306 -14.79 41.00 12.08
CA THR A 306 -14.16 42.19 12.67
C THR A 306 -13.17 41.83 13.78
N GLN A 307 -13.50 40.84 14.62
CA GLN A 307 -12.63 40.37 15.69
C GLN A 307 -11.35 39.72 15.13
N THR A 308 -11.47 38.82 14.16
CA THR A 308 -10.30 38.14 13.57
C THR A 308 -9.42 39.10 12.77
N ALA A 309 -10.02 40.08 12.07
CA ALA A 309 -9.27 41.10 11.35
C ALA A 309 -8.46 42.02 12.29
N VAL A 310 -9.03 42.42 13.42
CA VAL A 310 -8.38 43.31 14.40
C VAL A 310 -7.36 42.57 15.26
N ASN A 311 -7.74 41.43 15.83
CA ASN A 311 -6.90 40.71 16.80
C ASN A 311 -5.79 39.88 16.13
N THR A 312 -6.03 39.31 14.95
CA THR A 312 -5.10 38.36 14.31
C THR A 312 -4.38 38.96 13.11
N GLN A 313 -5.04 39.84 12.35
CA GLN A 313 -4.47 40.43 11.13
C GLN A 313 -3.98 41.87 11.31
N GLY A 314 -4.11 42.47 12.51
CA GLY A 314 -3.64 43.82 12.81
C GLY A 314 -4.36 44.94 12.05
N LYS A 315 -5.52 44.67 11.45
CA LYS A 315 -6.31 45.66 10.71
C LYS A 315 -7.14 46.49 11.68
N THR A 316 -7.17 47.82 11.54
CA THR A 316 -7.95 48.69 12.44
C THR A 316 -9.39 48.88 11.96
N ASN A 317 -10.36 48.67 12.85
CA ASN A 317 -11.76 49.11 12.68
C ASN A 317 -11.91 50.51 13.27
N GLU A 318 -12.51 51.47 12.54
CA GLU A 318 -12.64 52.87 13.00
C GLU A 318 -13.36 53.01 14.34
N ALA A 319 -14.40 52.20 14.59
CA ALA A 319 -15.20 52.27 15.81
C ALA A 319 -14.41 51.84 17.08
N THR A 320 -13.31 51.10 16.92
CA THR A 320 -12.51 50.54 18.02
C THR A 320 -11.00 50.80 17.88
N LYS A 321 -10.62 51.71 16.97
CA LYS A 321 -9.23 51.99 16.57
C LYS A 321 -8.28 52.36 17.71
N ASN A 322 -8.79 52.95 18.79
CA ASN A 322 -7.98 53.44 19.91
C ASN A 322 -8.06 52.54 21.15
N LEU A 323 -8.70 51.37 21.04
CA LEU A 323 -8.70 50.38 22.11
C LEU A 323 -7.33 49.69 22.16
N LYS A 324 -6.77 49.58 23.37
CA LYS A 324 -5.51 48.86 23.60
C LYS A 324 -5.70 47.37 23.86
N GLU A 325 -6.95 46.94 24.03
CA GLU A 325 -7.33 45.57 24.36
C GLU A 325 -7.92 44.86 23.13
N PRO A 326 -7.72 43.53 22.99
CA PRO A 326 -8.32 42.73 21.93
C PRO A 326 -9.85 42.78 21.98
N LEU A 327 -10.50 42.74 20.82
CA LEU A 327 -11.96 42.71 20.74
C LEU A 327 -12.52 41.37 21.22
N GLU A 328 -13.65 41.42 21.90
CA GLU A 328 -14.43 40.23 22.27
C GLU A 328 -15.18 39.65 21.07
N SER A 329 -15.69 38.43 21.26
CA SER A 329 -16.46 37.70 20.26
C SER A 329 -17.68 38.52 19.82
N LYS A 330 -17.80 38.74 18.50
CA LYS A 330 -18.87 39.53 17.86
C LYS A 330 -18.87 41.04 18.15
N GLN A 331 -17.82 41.56 18.80
CA GLN A 331 -17.72 42.98 19.14
C GLN A 331 -17.41 43.85 17.90
N GLN A 332 -18.26 44.84 17.62
CA GLN A 332 -18.07 45.81 16.53
C GLN A 332 -17.89 47.27 17.03
N GLN A 333 -18.26 47.54 18.28
CA GLN A 333 -18.18 48.84 18.96
C GLN A 333 -17.64 48.66 20.39
N PRO A 334 -17.22 49.72 21.11
CA PRO A 334 -16.83 49.64 22.50
C PRO A 334 -17.89 48.95 23.36
N ALA A 335 -17.51 47.91 24.11
CA ALA A 335 -18.46 47.07 24.85
C ALA A 335 -18.85 47.67 26.21
N ASN A 336 -18.10 48.66 26.71
CA ASN A 336 -18.34 49.28 28.02
C ASN A 336 -17.87 50.75 28.06
N LYS A 337 -18.26 51.46 29.14
CA LYS A 337 -17.91 52.88 29.35
C LYS A 337 -16.39 53.14 29.35
N GLN A 338 -15.59 52.21 29.86
CA GLN A 338 -14.13 52.36 29.86
C GLN A 338 -13.56 52.33 28.44
N GLN A 339 -14.05 51.44 27.58
CA GLN A 339 -13.65 51.38 26.17
C GLN A 339 -14.16 52.61 25.38
N GLU A 340 -15.37 53.10 25.68
CA GLU A 340 -15.85 54.36 25.10
C GLU A 340 -14.97 55.56 25.48
N ASP A 341 -14.55 55.65 26.74
CA ASP A 341 -13.70 56.75 27.23
C ASP A 341 -12.30 56.69 26.61
N GLN A 342 -11.76 55.48 26.41
CA GLN A 342 -10.50 55.28 25.67
C GLN A 342 -10.63 55.72 24.21
N GLN A 343 -11.77 55.42 23.57
CA GLN A 343 -12.03 55.84 22.19
C GLN A 343 -12.19 57.37 22.07
N LYS A 344 -12.75 58.05 23.09
CA LYS A 344 -13.00 59.51 23.11
C LYS A 344 -11.77 60.38 23.46
N LYS A 345 -10.74 59.83 24.11
CA LYS A 345 -9.58 60.59 24.66
C LYS A 345 -8.73 61.37 23.64
N VAL A 346 -8.90 61.19 22.33
CA VAL A 346 -8.14 61.92 21.28
C VAL A 346 -8.97 63.02 20.58
N ARG A 347 -10.28 63.10 20.79
CA ARG A 347 -11.13 64.17 20.21
C ARG A 347 -11.14 65.44 21.08
N LYS A 348 -9.98 66.09 21.26
CA LYS A 348 -9.93 67.51 21.63
C LYS A 348 -9.24 68.30 20.50
N PRO A 349 -9.95 69.19 19.78
CA PRO A 349 -9.30 70.09 18.84
C PRO A 349 -8.38 71.05 19.60
N ARG A 350 -7.13 71.20 19.14
CA ARG A 350 -6.23 72.28 19.53
C ARG A 350 -6.89 73.60 19.10
N GLY A 351 -7.27 74.43 20.06
CA GLY A 351 -7.70 75.80 19.81
C GLY A 351 -6.59 76.59 19.11
N GLN A 352 -6.97 77.34 18.07
CA GLN A 352 -6.16 78.39 17.48
C GLN A 352 -5.93 79.50 18.51
N LYS A 353 -4.70 79.99 18.59
CA LYS A 353 -4.33 81.23 19.27
C LYS A 353 -4.83 82.41 18.43
N LEU A 354 -5.45 83.38 19.09
CA LEU A 354 -5.42 84.79 18.74
C LEU A 354 -4.85 85.53 19.95
#